data_AF-A0A9P6X8L6-F1
#
_entry.id   AF-A0A9P6X8L6-F1
#
_cell.length_a   1.000
_cell.length_b   1.000
_cell.length_c   1.000
_cell.angle_alpha   90.00
_cell.angle_beta   90.00
_cell.angle_gamma   90.00
#
_symmetry.space_group_name_H-M   'P 1'
#
loop_
_entity.id
_entity.type
_entity.pdbx_description
1 polymer ?
#
loop_
_entity_poly.entity_id
_entity_poly.type
_entity_poly.pdbx_seq_one_letter_code
_entity_poly.pdbx_strand_id
1 'polypeptide(L)'
;MWNNVHISWEEAWRDHLDHCKIDPGFPSFNDYCLENNFPVTVLSSGLYPLLEKIMFNFLGEKSKNIKIICNNAVIKDRTWKIVWRDDSVYGNDKSKTLIEAREAAPKDTIFIFCGDGVSDISAARHADVLFARKGRDLEIYCQRENIPFIPFDTFEEIEQVTRNLVEGKSIVERSETGFCKIIDV
;
A
#
# COMPACT_ATOMS: atom_id res chain seq x y z
N MET A 1 -6.34 -4.20 20.06
CA MET A 1 -6.08 -2.74 19.95
C MET A 1 -7.38 -1.94 19.82
N TRP A 2 -8.26 -2.24 18.85
CA TRP A 2 -9.50 -1.48 18.64
C TRP A 2 -10.63 -1.69 19.66
N ASN A 3 -10.67 -2.82 20.37
CA ASN A 3 -11.68 -3.07 21.42
C ASN A 3 -11.61 -2.07 22.60
N ASN A 4 -10.52 -1.31 22.70
CA ASN A 4 -10.33 -0.27 23.71
C ASN A 4 -10.71 1.13 23.20
N VAL A 5 -11.19 1.24 21.95
CA VAL A 5 -11.61 2.52 21.35
C VAL A 5 -13.05 2.81 21.78
N HIS A 6 -13.21 3.83 22.61
CA HIS A 6 -14.49 4.27 23.17
C HIS A 6 -14.81 5.74 22.85
N ILE A 7 -14.57 6.14 21.60
CA ILE A 7 -14.85 7.48 21.08
C ILE A 7 -15.88 7.39 19.96
N SER A 8 -16.67 8.46 19.79
CA SER A 8 -17.59 8.55 18.65
C SER A 8 -16.83 8.76 17.34
N TRP A 9 -17.52 8.58 16.21
CA TRP A 9 -16.97 8.89 14.89
C TRP A 9 -16.47 10.35 14.81
N GLU A 10 -17.28 11.28 15.29
CA GLU A 10 -17.04 12.72 15.28
C GLU A 10 -15.83 13.09 16.16
N GLU A 11 -15.69 12.46 17.33
CA GLU A 11 -14.51 12.61 18.18
C GLU A 11 -13.26 12.05 17.49
N ALA A 12 -13.36 10.87 16.86
CA ALA A 12 -12.23 10.29 16.12
C ALA A 12 -11.72 11.22 15.03
N TRP A 13 -12.62 11.88 14.29
CA TRP A 13 -12.23 12.86 13.27
C TRP A 13 -11.63 14.13 13.85
N ARG A 14 -12.39 14.80 14.72
CA ARG A 14 -11.99 16.07 15.32
C ARG A 14 -10.65 15.98 16.06
N ASP A 15 -10.47 14.90 16.83
CA ASP A 15 -9.38 14.81 17.79
C ASP A 15 -8.14 14.06 17.24
N HIS A 16 -8.30 13.25 16.18
CA HIS A 16 -7.21 12.39 15.70
C HIS A 16 -6.99 12.39 14.19
N LEU A 17 -8.04 12.43 13.37
CA LEU A 17 -7.91 12.12 11.93
C LEU A 17 -7.93 13.35 11.01
N ASP A 18 -8.51 14.48 11.44
CA ASP A 18 -8.51 15.72 10.65
C ASP A 18 -7.09 16.28 10.40
N HIS A 19 -6.11 15.80 11.15
CA HIS A 19 -4.69 16.19 11.05
C HIS A 19 -3.85 15.17 10.27
N CYS A 20 -4.46 14.09 9.77
CA CYS A 20 -3.78 13.15 8.90
C CYS A 20 -3.18 13.89 7.70
N LYS A 21 -2.08 13.37 7.18
CA LYS A 21 -1.45 13.87 5.96
C LYS A 21 -1.27 12.71 5.02
N ILE A 22 -1.51 12.96 3.74
CA ILE A 22 -1.08 12.07 2.68
C ILE A 22 0.34 12.45 2.26
N ASP A 23 1.07 11.49 1.72
CA ASP A 23 2.35 11.77 1.07
C ASP A 23 2.13 12.77 -0.08
N PRO A 24 2.86 13.90 -0.13
CA PRO A 24 2.62 14.95 -1.11
C PRO A 24 2.86 14.50 -2.56
N GLY A 25 3.68 13.46 -2.77
CA GLY A 25 3.89 12.88 -4.10
C GLY A 25 2.76 11.98 -4.58
N PHE A 26 1.87 11.53 -3.68
CA PHE A 26 0.86 10.51 -4.03
C PHE A 26 -0.15 10.98 -5.08
N PRO A 27 -0.69 12.22 -5.02
CA PRO A 27 -1.61 12.68 -6.06
C PRO A 27 -0.98 12.67 -7.47
N SER A 28 0.26 13.12 -7.61
CA SER A 28 1.01 13.09 -8.88
C SER A 28 1.21 11.66 -9.37
N PHE A 29 1.66 10.77 -8.48
CA PHE A 29 1.86 9.38 -8.79
C PHE A 29 0.56 8.70 -9.26
N ASN A 30 -0.55 8.94 -8.55
CA ASN A 30 -1.85 8.38 -8.90
C ASN A 30 -2.35 8.90 -10.26
N ASP A 31 -2.17 10.18 -10.55
CA ASP A 31 -2.53 10.76 -11.84
C ASP A 31 -1.70 10.14 -12.97
N TYR A 32 -0.38 9.99 -12.77
CA TYR A 32 0.49 9.30 -13.73
C TYR A 32 0.06 7.85 -13.98
N CYS A 33 -0.26 7.10 -12.91
CA CYS A 33 -0.78 5.74 -13.05
C CYS A 33 -2.09 5.70 -13.82
N LEU A 34 -3.02 6.61 -13.54
CA LEU A 34 -4.32 6.68 -14.23
C LEU A 34 -4.15 6.96 -15.73
N GLU A 35 -3.29 7.92 -16.09
CA GLU A 35 -3.01 8.29 -17.48
C GLU A 35 -2.39 7.13 -18.28
N ASN A 36 -1.63 6.25 -17.63
CA ASN A 36 -0.97 5.10 -18.25
C ASN A 36 -1.74 3.78 -18.07
N ASN A 37 -2.96 3.82 -17.51
CA ASN A 37 -3.78 2.64 -17.21
C ASN A 37 -3.12 1.63 -16.25
N PHE A 38 -2.32 2.12 -15.31
CA PHE A 38 -1.75 1.31 -14.23
C PHE A 38 -2.72 1.29 -13.03
N PRO A 39 -3.27 0.12 -12.65
CA PRO A 39 -4.22 0.05 -11.55
C PRO A 39 -3.54 0.31 -10.21
N VAL A 40 -4.04 1.29 -9.45
CA VAL A 40 -3.61 1.58 -8.08
C VAL A 40 -4.58 0.93 -7.09
N THR A 41 -4.05 0.14 -6.15
CA THR A 41 -4.82 -0.47 -5.06
C THR A 41 -4.22 -0.09 -3.71
N VAL A 42 -5.04 0.46 -2.81
CA VAL A 42 -4.68 0.64 -1.40
C VAL A 42 -4.95 -0.67 -0.66
N LEU A 43 -3.88 -1.33 -0.23
CA LEU A 43 -3.93 -2.59 0.50
C LEU A 43 -3.53 -2.36 1.96
N SER A 44 -4.49 -2.40 2.89
CA SER A 44 -4.30 -1.92 4.26
C SER A 44 -4.87 -2.85 5.33
N SER A 45 -4.23 -2.92 6.49
CA SER A 45 -4.80 -3.58 7.67
C SER A 45 -5.68 -2.64 8.52
N GLY A 46 -5.88 -1.41 8.05
CA GLY A 46 -6.79 -0.42 8.63
C GLY A 46 -8.27 -0.72 8.32
N LEU A 47 -9.12 0.28 8.55
CA LEU A 47 -10.58 0.15 8.48
C LEU A 47 -11.14 0.94 7.29
N TYR A 48 -11.98 0.29 6.49
CA TYR A 48 -12.55 0.86 5.27
C TYR A 48 -13.21 2.24 5.47
N PRO A 49 -14.11 2.47 6.46
CA PRO A 49 -14.78 3.77 6.59
C PRO A 49 -13.80 4.92 6.84
N LEU A 50 -12.70 4.64 7.55
CA LEU A 50 -11.65 5.62 7.80
C LEU A 50 -10.88 5.92 6.51
N LEU A 51 -10.40 4.87 5.84
CA LEU A 51 -9.61 5.02 4.62
C LEU A 51 -10.42 5.71 3.51
N GLU A 52 -11.70 5.34 3.33
CA GLU A 52 -12.58 5.95 2.34
C GLU A 52 -12.69 7.48 2.54
N LYS A 53 -12.98 7.93 3.76
CA LYS A 53 -13.10 9.37 4.04
C LYS A 53 -11.75 10.08 4.01
N ILE A 54 -10.67 9.47 4.48
CA ILE A 54 -9.30 10.02 4.36
C ILE A 54 -8.97 10.24 2.89
N MET A 55 -9.12 9.21 2.06
CA MET A 55 -8.79 9.28 0.63
C MET A 55 -9.67 10.30 -0.10
N PHE A 56 -10.96 10.38 0.22
CA PHE A 56 -11.85 11.40 -0.34
C PHE A 56 -11.44 12.83 0.07
N ASN A 57 -11.03 13.05 1.32
CA ASN A 57 -10.56 14.37 1.77
C ASN A 57 -9.32 14.84 0.99
N PHE A 58 -8.43 13.93 0.59
CA PHE A 58 -7.20 14.28 -0.12
C PHE A 58 -7.34 14.33 -1.64
N LEU A 59 -8.12 13.44 -2.24
CA LEU A 59 -8.20 13.28 -3.69
C LEU A 59 -9.56 13.69 -4.27
N GLY A 60 -10.54 14.02 -3.43
CA GLY A 60 -11.91 14.28 -3.85
C GLY A 60 -12.48 13.08 -4.63
N GLU A 61 -13.17 13.38 -5.73
CA GLU A 61 -13.78 12.38 -6.61
C GLU A 61 -12.78 11.38 -7.20
N LYS A 62 -11.49 11.73 -7.34
CA LYS A 62 -10.47 10.81 -7.86
C LYS A 62 -10.25 9.60 -6.95
N SER A 63 -10.57 9.69 -5.66
CA SER A 63 -10.44 8.56 -4.73
C SER A 63 -11.31 7.36 -5.12
N LYS A 64 -12.44 7.59 -5.82
CA LYS A 64 -13.36 6.54 -6.28
C LYS A 64 -12.72 5.60 -7.31
N ASN A 65 -11.66 6.04 -7.98
CA ASN A 65 -10.92 5.24 -8.96
C ASN A 65 -9.91 4.31 -8.28
N ILE A 66 -9.65 4.47 -6.98
CA ILE A 66 -8.68 3.68 -6.24
C ILE A 66 -9.39 2.54 -5.54
N LYS A 67 -9.00 1.30 -5.87
CA LYS A 67 -9.51 0.12 -5.16
C LYS A 67 -8.94 0.09 -3.76
N ILE A 68 -9.78 -0.05 -2.73
CA ILE A 68 -9.35 -0.22 -1.34
C ILE A 68 -9.65 -1.66 -0.88
N ILE A 69 -8.62 -2.36 -0.42
CA ILE A 69 -8.71 -3.72 0.14
C ILE A 69 -8.21 -3.66 1.59
N CYS A 70 -9.13 -3.77 2.53
CA CYS A 70 -8.82 -3.67 3.96
C CYS A 70 -9.86 -4.36 4.85
N ASN A 71 -9.65 -4.30 6.16
CA ASN A 71 -10.67 -4.67 7.15
C ASN A 71 -11.81 -3.65 7.11
N ASN A 72 -12.96 -4.02 7.67
CA ASN A 72 -14.10 -3.11 7.79
C ASN A 72 -14.45 -2.89 9.27
N ALA A 73 -15.31 -1.91 9.56
CA ALA A 73 -15.81 -1.67 10.91
C ALA A 73 -17.29 -1.28 10.90
N VAL A 74 -18.03 -1.81 11.87
CA VAL A 74 -19.36 -1.35 12.23
C VAL A 74 -19.23 -0.45 13.44
N ILE A 75 -19.49 0.84 13.23
CA ILE A 75 -19.36 1.88 14.26
C ILE A 75 -20.77 2.27 14.71
N LYS A 76 -21.05 2.10 16.00
CA LYS A 76 -22.32 2.48 16.63
C LYS A 76 -22.05 3.27 17.89
N ASP A 77 -22.49 4.52 17.91
CA ASP A 77 -22.21 5.49 18.96
C ASP A 77 -20.70 5.58 19.23
N ARG A 78 -20.25 4.99 20.33
CA ARG A 78 -18.84 4.97 20.76
C ARG A 78 -18.19 3.59 20.66
N THR A 79 -18.88 2.62 20.07
CA THR A 79 -18.42 1.23 19.96
C THR A 79 -17.96 0.95 18.53
N TRP A 80 -16.72 0.47 18.40
CA TRP A 80 -16.11 0.10 17.13
C TRP A 80 -15.97 -1.42 17.07
N LYS A 81 -16.77 -2.08 16.23
CA LYS A 81 -16.66 -3.51 15.97
C LYS A 81 -15.94 -3.75 14.65
N ILE A 82 -14.76 -4.36 14.68
CA ILE A 82 -14.04 -4.73 13.46
C ILE A 82 -14.72 -5.93 12.80
N VAL A 83 -14.80 -5.87 11.48
CA VAL A 83 -15.08 -6.99 10.58
C VAL A 83 -13.79 -7.31 9.84
N TRP A 84 -13.12 -8.37 10.28
CA TRP A 84 -11.85 -8.81 9.70
C TRP A 84 -12.06 -9.44 8.32
N ARG A 85 -11.14 -9.21 7.40
CA ARG A 85 -11.21 -9.76 6.04
C ARG A 85 -10.74 -11.21 5.99
N ASP A 86 -9.78 -11.58 6.83
CA ASP A 86 -9.32 -12.96 7.01
C ASP A 86 -8.83 -13.23 8.45
N ASP A 87 -8.38 -14.46 8.71
CA ASP A 87 -7.90 -14.93 10.02
C ASP A 87 -6.41 -14.63 10.28
N SER A 88 -5.75 -13.84 9.43
CA SER A 88 -4.35 -13.45 9.68
C SER A 88 -4.23 -12.50 10.86
N VAL A 89 -3.02 -12.34 11.41
CA VAL A 89 -2.76 -11.50 12.60
C VAL A 89 -3.23 -10.05 12.43
N TYR A 90 -3.21 -9.54 11.20
CA TYR A 90 -3.66 -8.18 10.85
C TYR A 90 -5.02 -8.17 10.12
N GLY A 91 -5.66 -9.33 10.01
CA GLY A 91 -6.93 -9.59 9.33
C GLY A 91 -6.96 -9.27 7.84
N ASN A 92 -5.82 -9.00 7.23
CA ASN A 92 -5.68 -8.77 5.80
C ASN A 92 -4.28 -9.23 5.38
N ASP A 93 -4.13 -10.52 5.07
CA ASP A 93 -2.89 -11.04 4.52
C ASP A 93 -2.69 -10.51 3.09
N LYS A 94 -1.79 -9.55 2.99
CA LYS A 94 -1.52 -8.81 1.76
C LYS A 94 -0.99 -9.73 0.66
N SER A 95 -0.29 -10.81 1.01
CA SER A 95 0.23 -11.79 0.04
C SER A 95 -0.88 -12.41 -0.82
N LYS A 96 -2.03 -12.75 -0.23
CA LYS A 96 -3.16 -13.37 -0.94
C LYS A 96 -3.69 -12.46 -2.05
N THR A 97 -3.81 -11.17 -1.75
CA THR A 97 -4.25 -10.17 -2.73
C THR A 97 -3.25 -10.06 -3.88
N LEU A 98 -1.95 -10.05 -3.60
CA LEU A 98 -0.92 -10.01 -4.65
C LEU A 98 -0.92 -11.29 -5.50
N ILE A 99 -1.09 -12.46 -4.89
CA ILE A 99 -1.16 -13.74 -5.59
C ILE A 99 -2.37 -13.77 -6.52
N GLU A 100 -3.57 -13.47 -6.02
CA GLU A 100 -4.80 -13.43 -6.83
C GLU A 100 -4.68 -12.44 -8.00
N ALA A 101 -4.11 -11.26 -7.75
CA ALA A 101 -3.90 -10.26 -8.79
C ALA A 101 -2.90 -10.73 -9.85
N ARG A 102 -1.83 -11.42 -9.45
CA ARG A 102 -0.81 -11.98 -10.35
C ARG A 102 -1.36 -13.13 -11.21
N GLU A 103 -2.19 -13.99 -10.64
CA GLU A 103 -2.84 -15.09 -11.37
C GLU A 103 -3.80 -14.57 -12.46
N ALA A 104 -4.44 -13.42 -12.23
CA ALA A 104 -5.35 -12.79 -13.18
C ALA A 104 -4.65 -11.88 -14.21
N ALA A 105 -3.37 -11.56 -14.03
CA ALA A 105 -2.65 -10.60 -14.85
C ALA A 105 -1.85 -11.26 -16.00
N PRO A 106 -1.57 -10.54 -17.10
CA PRO A 106 -0.58 -10.96 -18.09
C PRO A 106 0.77 -11.32 -17.46
N LYS A 107 1.47 -12.30 -18.03
CA LYS A 107 2.73 -12.83 -17.45
C LYS A 107 3.86 -11.80 -17.34
N ASP A 108 3.83 -10.79 -18.18
CA ASP A 108 4.79 -9.68 -18.25
C ASP A 108 4.43 -8.51 -17.31
N THR A 109 3.32 -8.61 -16.56
CA THR A 109 2.93 -7.58 -15.59
C THR A 109 3.95 -7.47 -14.46
N ILE A 110 4.40 -6.24 -14.19
CA ILE A 110 5.27 -5.89 -13.07
C ILE A 110 4.40 -5.47 -11.88
N PHE A 111 4.56 -6.13 -10.74
CA PHE A 111 3.89 -5.77 -9.49
C PHE A 111 4.80 -4.91 -8.62
N ILE A 112 4.42 -3.64 -8.48
CA ILE A 112 5.07 -2.70 -7.57
C ILE A 112 4.31 -2.69 -6.24
N PHE A 113 5.02 -2.88 -5.13
CA PHE A 113 4.47 -2.79 -3.78
C PHE A 113 5.22 -1.74 -2.97
N CYS A 114 4.49 -0.86 -2.29
CA CYS A 114 5.05 0.19 -1.45
C CYS A 114 4.50 0.05 -0.03
N GLY A 115 5.37 -0.09 0.96
CA GLY A 115 4.97 -0.28 2.36
C GLY A 115 5.99 0.22 3.36
N ASP A 116 5.62 0.12 4.63
CA ASP A 116 6.42 0.62 5.74
C ASP A 116 6.35 -0.28 6.98
N GLY A 117 5.22 -0.95 7.21
CA GLY A 117 4.92 -1.61 8.47
C GLY A 117 5.11 -3.13 8.47
N VAL A 118 5.08 -3.70 9.66
CA VAL A 118 5.12 -5.17 9.87
C VAL A 118 4.01 -5.94 9.14
N SER A 119 2.86 -5.30 8.87
CA SER A 119 1.78 -5.93 8.10
C SER A 119 2.10 -6.11 6.61
N ASP A 120 3.10 -5.38 6.10
CA ASP A 120 3.55 -5.44 4.71
C ASP A 120 4.55 -6.56 4.44
N ILE A 121 5.09 -7.16 5.50
CA ILE A 121 6.08 -8.24 5.42
C ILE A 121 5.55 -9.40 4.57
N SER A 122 4.26 -9.73 4.66
CA SER A 122 3.70 -10.80 3.84
C SER A 122 3.65 -10.44 2.36
N ALA A 123 3.56 -9.16 1.98
CA ALA A 123 3.61 -8.73 0.59
C ALA A 123 5.04 -8.67 0.02
N ALA A 124 6.06 -8.48 0.89
CA ALA A 124 7.44 -8.24 0.49
C ALA A 124 8.02 -9.30 -0.47
N ARG A 125 7.60 -10.56 -0.34
CA ARG A 125 8.07 -11.68 -1.19
C ARG A 125 7.26 -11.89 -2.47
N HIS A 126 6.19 -11.13 -2.67
CA HIS A 126 5.26 -11.32 -3.79
C HIS A 126 5.28 -10.15 -4.79
N ALA A 127 6.03 -9.09 -4.50
CA ALA A 127 6.24 -7.95 -5.38
C ALA A 127 7.45 -8.17 -6.31
N ASP A 128 7.37 -7.64 -7.53
CA ASP A 128 8.52 -7.55 -8.44
C ASP A 128 9.35 -6.30 -8.15
N VAL A 129 8.75 -5.25 -7.61
CA VAL A 129 9.49 -4.07 -7.12
C VAL A 129 8.95 -3.73 -5.76
N LEU A 130 9.81 -3.84 -4.74
CA LEU A 130 9.46 -3.56 -3.36
C LEU A 130 10.04 -2.20 -2.96
N PHE A 131 9.17 -1.26 -2.58
CA PHE A 131 9.55 -0.03 -1.91
C PHE A 131 9.30 -0.18 -0.41
N ALA A 132 10.33 0.09 0.39
CA ALA A 132 10.24 0.10 1.84
C ALA A 132 10.58 1.49 2.39
N ARG A 133 9.73 2.03 3.27
CA ARG A 133 9.91 3.38 3.80
C ARG A 133 11.16 3.50 4.67
N LYS A 134 11.88 4.60 4.46
CA LYS A 134 12.90 5.25 5.31
C LYS A 134 12.81 4.90 6.81
N GLY A 135 13.65 4.03 7.36
CA GLY A 135 13.76 3.82 8.82
C GLY A 135 12.54 3.14 9.47
N ARG A 136 11.78 2.35 8.71
CA ARG A 136 10.57 1.66 9.20
C ARG A 136 10.74 0.15 9.26
N ASP A 137 9.78 -0.53 9.88
CA ASP A 137 9.85 -1.96 10.19
C ASP A 137 10.04 -2.84 8.95
N LEU A 138 9.42 -2.48 7.82
CA LEU A 138 9.58 -3.22 6.57
C LEU A 138 11.01 -3.16 6.06
N GLU A 139 11.66 -1.98 6.11
CA GLU A 139 13.07 -1.83 5.73
C GLU A 139 13.97 -2.70 6.62
N ILE A 140 13.79 -2.61 7.94
CA ILE A 140 14.57 -3.38 8.92
C ILE A 140 14.43 -4.88 8.66
N TYR A 141 13.20 -5.34 8.39
CA TYR A 141 12.92 -6.72 8.05
C TYR A 141 13.61 -7.13 6.75
N CYS A 142 13.49 -6.33 5.69
CA CYS A 142 14.10 -6.62 4.39
C CYS A 142 15.64 -6.71 4.48
N GLN A 143 16.28 -5.82 5.24
CA GLN A 143 17.72 -5.88 5.51
C GLN A 143 18.11 -7.17 6.25
N ARG A 144 17.36 -7.56 7.28
CA ARG A 144 17.63 -8.78 8.06
C ARG A 144 17.49 -10.05 7.22
N GLU A 145 16.47 -10.10 6.37
CA GLU A 145 16.13 -11.28 5.56
C GLU A 145 16.77 -11.29 4.18
N ASN A 146 17.64 -10.31 3.87
CA ASN A 146 18.25 -10.12 2.55
C ASN A 146 17.23 -10.05 1.40
N ILE A 147 16.10 -9.39 1.64
CA ILE A 147 15.08 -9.12 0.62
C ILE A 147 15.46 -7.82 -0.10
N PRO A 148 15.66 -7.81 -1.42
CA PRO A 148 15.86 -6.58 -2.18
C PRO A 148 14.68 -5.62 -2.07
N PHE A 149 14.98 -4.34 -1.87
CA PHE A 149 13.99 -3.27 -1.82
C PHE A 149 14.64 -1.95 -2.27
N ILE A 150 13.80 -0.96 -2.57
CA ILE A 150 14.19 0.41 -2.85
C ILE A 150 13.73 1.26 -1.65
N PRO A 151 14.65 1.91 -0.91
CA PRO A 151 14.27 2.81 0.17
C PRO A 151 13.59 4.05 -0.40
N PHE A 152 12.48 4.49 0.19
CA PHE A 152 11.79 5.72 -0.20
C PHE A 152 11.32 6.55 1.00
N ASP A 153 11.13 7.84 0.80
CA ASP A 153 10.53 8.81 1.71
C ASP A 153 9.32 9.53 1.09
N THR A 154 9.18 9.57 -0.24
CA THR A 154 8.00 10.15 -0.90
C THR A 154 7.56 9.35 -2.11
N PHE A 155 6.30 9.55 -2.53
CA PHE A 155 5.81 8.95 -3.77
C PHE A 155 6.44 9.56 -5.03
N GLU A 156 7.15 10.69 -4.94
CA GLU A 156 7.92 11.24 -6.06
C GLU A 156 9.06 10.30 -6.47
N GLU A 157 9.74 9.69 -5.48
CA GLU A 157 10.80 8.70 -5.74
C GLU A 157 10.23 7.42 -6.38
N ILE A 158 9.04 6.99 -5.94
CA ILE A 158 8.32 5.83 -6.52
C ILE A 158 7.91 6.14 -7.97
N GLU A 159 7.37 7.33 -8.22
CA GLU A 159 6.98 7.77 -9.55
C GLU A 159 8.19 7.79 -10.50
N GLN A 160 9.34 8.31 -10.05
CA GLN A 160 10.55 8.35 -10.88
C GLN A 160 11.04 6.97 -11.31
N VAL A 161 11.06 6.00 -10.39
CA VAL A 161 11.44 4.61 -10.73
C VAL A 161 10.41 3.98 -11.67
N THR A 162 9.12 4.24 -11.44
CA THR A 162 8.04 3.74 -12.31
C THR A 162 8.19 4.29 -13.74
N ARG A 163 8.50 5.58 -13.88
CA ARG A 163 8.79 6.21 -15.18
C ARG A 163 9.99 5.59 -15.86
N ASN A 164 11.09 5.37 -15.13
CA ASN A 164 12.29 4.76 -15.69
C ASN A 164 12.02 3.35 -16.23
N LEU A 165 11.20 2.56 -15.54
CA LEU A 165 10.74 1.24 -16.02
C LEU A 165 9.94 1.33 -17.32
N VAL A 166 8.98 2.26 -17.40
CA VAL A 166 8.15 2.47 -18.58
C VAL A 166 8.97 2.96 -19.78
N GLU A 167 9.91 3.87 -19.53
CA GLU A 167 10.79 4.44 -20.56
C GLU A 167 11.93 3.50 -20.98
N GLY A 168 12.06 2.32 -20.33
CA GLY A 168 13.13 1.36 -20.60
C GLY A 168 14.51 1.82 -20.14
N LYS A 169 14.59 2.86 -19.29
CA LYS A 169 15.81 3.32 -18.64
C LYS A 169 16.24 2.41 -17.49
N SER A 170 15.32 1.64 -16.94
CA SER A 170 15.62 0.59 -15.98
C SER A 170 14.82 -0.67 -16.30
N ILE A 171 15.32 -1.83 -15.89
CA ILE A 171 14.66 -3.12 -16.05
C ILE A 171 14.55 -3.86 -14.72
N VAL A 172 13.57 -4.76 -14.62
CA VAL A 172 13.43 -5.69 -13.50
C VAL A 172 14.25 -6.95 -13.79
N GLU A 173 15.35 -7.14 -13.06
CA GLU A 173 16.12 -8.38 -13.07
C GLU A 173 15.57 -9.33 -12.01
N ARG A 174 15.14 -10.52 -12.43
CA ARG A 174 14.66 -11.58 -11.55
C ARG A 174 15.82 -12.48 -11.15
N SER A 175 16.09 -12.58 -9.85
CA SER A 175 17.08 -13.53 -9.32
C SER A 175 16.52 -14.96 -9.23
N GLU A 176 17.41 -15.94 -9.11
CA GLU A 176 17.06 -17.35 -8.88
C GLU A 176 16.25 -17.58 -7.59
N THR A 177 16.32 -16.64 -6.64
CA THR A 177 15.60 -16.69 -5.37
C THR A 177 14.14 -16.19 -5.47
N GLY A 178 13.72 -15.74 -6.65
CA GLY A 178 12.40 -15.13 -6.88
C GLY A 178 12.32 -13.64 -6.54
N PHE A 179 13.35 -13.08 -5.89
CA PHE A 179 13.46 -11.65 -5.65
C PHE A 179 13.93 -10.90 -6.88
N CYS A 180 13.48 -9.65 -6.99
CA CYS A 180 13.73 -8.81 -8.15
C CYS A 180 14.57 -7.58 -7.76
N LYS A 181 15.38 -7.09 -8.69
CA LYS A 181 16.17 -5.86 -8.56
C LYS A 181 15.90 -4.94 -9.74
N ILE A 182 16.02 -3.63 -9.51
CA ILE A 182 16.04 -2.64 -10.58
C ILE A 182 17.48 -2.41 -11.02
N ILE A 183 17.71 -2.45 -12.33
CA ILE A 183 19.01 -2.18 -12.96
C ILE A 183 18.80 -1.10 -14.03
N ASP A 184 19.63 -0.07 -14.01
CA ASP A 184 19.64 0.97 -15.05
C ASP A 184 20.31 0.46 -16.33
N VAL A 185 19.77 0.89 -17.47
CA VAL A 185 20.17 0.47 -18.83
C VAL A 185 20.94 1.57 -19.55
#